data_AF-A0AAP3BBZ9-F1
#
_entry.id   AF-A0AAP3BBZ9-F1
#
_cell.length_a   1.000
_cell.length_b   1.000
_cell.length_c   1.000
_cell.angle_alpha   90.00
_cell.angle_beta   90.00
_cell.angle_gamma   90.00
#
_symmetry.space_group_name_H-M   'P 1'
#
loop_
_entity.id
_entity.type
_entity.pdbx_description
1 polymer ?
#
loop_
_entity_poly.entity_id
_entity_poly.type
_entity_poly.pdbx_seq_one_letter_code
_entity_poly.pdbx_strand_id
1 'polypeptide(L)' 'MIRIVLYQNTNQKIAEAYGKCFPRVVSDETIGLEELAAHMASHNTP' A
#
# COMPACT_ATOMS: atom_id res chain seq x y z
N MET A 1 -7.82 6.77 -0.33
CA MET A 1 -6.70 7.74 -0.36
C MET A 1 -5.42 6.92 -0.25
N ILE A 2 -4.40 7.09 -1.10
CA ILE A 2 -3.19 6.25 -0.98
C ILE A 2 -2.36 6.73 0.20
N ARG A 3 -2.16 5.86 1.20
CA ARG A 3 -1.30 6.13 2.36
C ARG A 3 0.12 5.64 2.09
N ILE A 4 1.11 6.46 2.46
CA ILE A 4 2.53 6.19 2.25
C ILE A 4 3.27 6.30 3.58
N VAL A 5 4.20 5.38 3.84
CA VAL A 5 5.18 5.46 4.92
C VAL A 5 6.59 5.56 4.34
N LEU A 6 7.46 6.31 5.02
CA LEU A 6 8.88 6.37 4.68
C LEU A 6 9.60 5.22 5.38
N TYR A 7 10.27 4.39 4.59
CA TYR A 7 11.14 3.34 5.07
C TYR A 7 12.60 3.74 4.84
N GLN A 8 13.39 3.79 5.91
CA GLN A 8 14.83 3.96 5.78
C GLN A 8 15.50 2.62 5.49
N ASN A 9 16.31 2.56 4.43
CA ASN A 9 17.09 1.38 4.13
C ASN A 9 18.29 1.26 5.08
N THR A 10 18.28 0.21 5.92
CA THR A 10 19.35 -0.11 6.87
C THR A 10 20.32 -1.17 6.37
N ASN A 11 20.18 -1.63 5.12
CA ASN A 11 21.08 -2.63 4.54
C ASN A 11 22.40 -2.00 4.08
N GLN A 12 23.44 -2.19 4.89
CA GLN A 12 24.80 -1.69 4.62
C GLN A 12 25.46 -2.29 3.37
N LYS A 13 24.96 -3.43 2.86
CA LYS A 13 25.51 -4.06 1.65
C LYS A 13 25.18 -3.31 0.37
N ILE A 14 24.23 -2.38 0.40
CA ILE A 14 23.82 -1.57 -0.76
C ILE A 14 24.26 -0.14 -0.50
N ALA A 15 25.52 0.18 -0.82
CA ALA A 15 26.15 1.46 -0.51
C ALA A 15 25.36 2.66 -1.10
N GLU A 16 24.77 2.49 -2.28
CA GLU A 16 24.01 3.51 -3.00
C GLU A 16 22.66 3.81 -2.36
N ALA A 17 22.14 2.91 -1.52
CA ALA A 17 20.81 3.00 -0.94
C ALA A 17 20.82 3.05 0.59
N TYR A 18 21.93 2.69 1.25
CA TYR A 18 22.05 2.71 2.71
C TYR A 18 21.80 4.11 3.27
N GLY A 19 20.96 4.20 4.30
CA GLY A 19 20.57 5.45 4.94
C GLY A 19 19.52 6.29 4.19
N LYS A 20 19.20 5.96 2.93
CA LYS A 20 18.17 6.65 2.15
C LYS A 20 16.77 6.20 2.55
N CYS A 21 15.81 7.12 2.49
CA CYS A 21 14.40 6.85 2.74
C CYS A 21 13.65 6.64 1.42
N PHE A 22 12.80 5.62 1.39
CA PHE A 22 11.98 5.27 0.23
C PHE A 22 10.50 5.24 0.63
N PRO A 23 9.59 5.76 -0.21
CA PRO A 23 8.16 5.65 0.03
C PRO A 23 7.72 4.18 -0.14
N ARG A 24 6.90 3.70 0.78
CA ARG A 24 6.18 2.43 0.65
C ARG A 24 4.70 2.66 0.83
N VAL A 25 3.91 2.02 -0.01
CA VAL A 25 2.44 2.05 0.10
C VAL A 25 2.04 1.25 1.33
N VAL A 26 1.08 1.78 2.07
CA VAL A 26 0.48 1.12 3.23
C VAL A 26 -0.69 0.25 2.76
N SER A 27 -0.72 -1.00 3.20
CA SER A 27 -1.73 -2.00 2.81
C SER A 27 -2.91 -2.09 3.77
N ASP A 28 -3.08 -1.14 4.69
CA ASP A 28 -4.07 -1.23 5.78
C ASP A 28 -5.53 -1.12 5.28
N GLU A 29 -5.74 -0.59 4.06
CA GLU A 29 -7.06 -0.39 3.45
C GLU A 29 -7.30 -1.42 2.33
N THR A 30 -7.10 -2.71 2.62
CA THR A 30 -7.51 -3.80 1.71
C THR A 30 -8.89 -4.31 2.10
N ILE A 31 -9.76 -4.50 1.11
CA ILE A 31 -11.06 -5.15 1.29
C ILE A 31 -11.00 -6.62 0.88
N GLY A 32 -11.80 -7.45 1.55
CA GLY A 32 -11.97 -8.86 1.18
C GLY A 32 -12.79 -9.03 -0.11
N LEU A 33 -12.84 -10.25 -0.63
CA LEU A 33 -13.66 -10.57 -1.83
C LEU A 33 -15.15 -10.33 -1.59
N GLU A 34 -15.65 -10.59 -0.38
CA GLU A 34 -17.06 -10.38 -0.02
C GLU A 34 -17.42 -8.89 0.01
N GLU A 35 -16.56 -8.08 0.63
CA GLU A 35 -16.71 -6.61 0.67
C GLU A 35 -16.60 -6.00 -0.72
N LEU A 36 -15.72 -6.53 -1.58
CA LEU A 36 -15.62 -6.14 -2.97
C LEU A 36 -16.91 -6.47 -3.74
N ALA A 37 -17.46 -7.67 -3.57
CA ALA A 37 -18.71 -8.07 -4.22
C ALA A 37 -19.89 -7.18 -3.78
N ALA A 38 -20.00 -6.87 -2.48
CA ALA A 38 -21.01 -5.96 -1.96
C ALA A 38 -20.84 -4.54 -2.50
N HIS A 39 -19.60 -4.03 -2.55
CA HIS A 39 -19.29 -2.73 -3.15
C HIS A 39 -19.72 -2.69 -4.62
N MET A 40 -19.33 -3.68 -5.43
CA MET A 40 -19.71 -3.75 -6.84
C MET A 40 -21.24 -3.83 -7.02
N ALA A 41 -21.92 -4.66 -6.23
CA ALA A 41 -23.39 -4.75 -6.28
C ALA A 41 -24.07 -3.41 -5.96
N SER A 42 -23.49 -2.61 -5.06
CA SER A 42 -24.05 -1.29 -4.70
C SER A 42 -23.96 -0.24 -5.80
N HIS A 43 -23.06 -0.40 -6.76
CA HIS A 43 -22.92 0.48 -7.93
C HIS A 43 -23.66 -0.02 -9.17
N ASN A 44 -24.23 -1.23 -9.12
CA ASN A 44 -24.91 -1.88 -10.23
C ASN A 44 -26.43 -1.60 -10.27
N THR A 45 -26.87 -0.41 -9.85
CA THR A 45 -28.25 0.02 -10.15
C THR A 45 -28.41 0.34 -11.65
N PRO A 46 -29.54 -0.03 -12.29
CA PRO A 46 -29.75 0.14 -13.74
C PRO A 46 -29.64 1.58 -14.25
#